data_AF-A0A8T3QJH3-F1
#
_entry.id   AF-A0A8T3QJH3-F1
#
_cell.length_a   1.000
_cell.length_b   1.000
_cell.length_c   1.000
_cell.angle_alpha   90.00
_cell.angle_beta   90.00
_cell.angle_gamma   90.00
#
_symmetry.space_group_name_H-M   'P 1'
#
loop_
_entity.id
_entity.type
_entity.pdbx_description
1 polymer ?
#
loop_
_entity_poly.entity_id
_entity_poly.type
_entity_poly.pdbx_seq_one_letter_code
_entity_poly.pdbx_strand_id
1 'polypeptide(L)'
;MPDEYRTAVLRFVEMHANSELMGVLPEREWLMRAPTLRRKLALTAKVQDEVGHAQLLYRVAEDLGKPREAMISDLLAGRTKFHNVFHYPTRS
;
A
#
# COMPACT_ATOMS: atom_id res chain seq x y z
N MET A 1 6.87 17.81 -17.68
CA MET A 1 7.13 16.43 -18.16
C MET A 1 6.15 16.12 -19.28
N PRO A 2 6.47 15.23 -20.24
CA PRO A 2 5.53 14.76 -21.26
C PRO A 2 4.30 14.10 -20.63
N ASP A 3 3.12 14.28 -21.23
CA ASP A 3 1.85 13.82 -20.64
C ASP A 3 1.74 12.30 -20.58
N GLU A 4 2.22 11.59 -21.60
CA GLU A 4 2.29 10.13 -21.59
C GLU A 4 3.18 9.62 -20.45
N TYR A 5 4.33 10.26 -20.24
CA TYR A 5 5.24 9.93 -19.15
C TYR A 5 4.60 10.20 -17.78
N ARG A 6 3.95 11.36 -17.61
CA ARG A 6 3.20 11.68 -16.38
C ARG A 6 2.18 10.62 -16.04
N THR A 7 1.39 10.23 -17.05
CA THR A 7 0.33 9.24 -16.89
C THR A 7 0.89 7.87 -16.52
N ALA A 8 2.01 7.46 -17.15
CA ALA A 8 2.69 6.21 -16.82
C ALA A 8 3.25 6.20 -15.40
N VAL A 9 3.93 7.28 -14.99
CA VAL A 9 4.49 7.42 -13.63
C VAL A 9 3.37 7.46 -12.59
N LEU A 10 2.30 8.21 -12.84
CA LEU A 10 1.16 8.27 -11.92
C LEU A 10 0.55 6.88 -11.70
N ARG A 11 0.31 6.11 -12.78
CA ARG A 11 -0.20 4.74 -12.67
C ARG A 11 0.75 3.82 -11.89
N PHE A 12 2.05 3.97 -12.09
CA PHE A 12 3.06 3.20 -11.38
C PHE A 12 3.09 3.53 -9.88
N VAL A 13 3.19 4.81 -9.54
CA VAL A 13 3.23 5.28 -8.15
C VAL A 13 1.94 4.96 -7.42
N GLU A 14 0.77 5.10 -8.06
CA GLU A 14 -0.51 4.69 -7.48
C GLU A 14 -0.54 3.18 -7.17
N MET A 15 -0.12 2.35 -8.13
CA MET A 15 -0.07 0.90 -7.92
C MET A 15 0.92 0.51 -6.80
N HIS A 16 2.03 1.23 -6.67
CA HIS A 16 2.98 1.06 -5.57
C HIS A 16 2.36 1.48 -4.24
N ALA A 17 1.74 2.66 -4.15
CA ALA A 17 1.06 3.13 -2.94
C ALA A 17 -0.04 2.17 -2.47
N ASN A 18 -0.84 1.66 -3.42
CA ASN A 18 -1.84 0.63 -3.16
C ASN A 18 -1.20 -0.65 -2.61
N SER A 19 -0.01 -1.02 -3.10
CA SER A 19 0.69 -2.22 -2.66
C SER A 19 1.18 -2.11 -1.22
N GLU A 20 1.76 -0.98 -0.84
CA GLU A 20 2.17 -0.76 0.57
C GLU A 20 0.94 -0.78 1.50
N LEU A 21 -0.15 -0.13 1.08
CA LEU A 21 -1.39 -0.10 1.86
C LEU A 21 -2.04 -1.49 1.99
N MET A 22 -2.13 -2.24 0.89
CA MET A 22 -2.77 -3.57 0.91
C MET A 22 -1.89 -4.62 1.61
N GLY A 23 -0.57 -4.45 1.59
CA GLY A 23 0.38 -5.34 2.25
C GLY A 23 0.25 -5.40 3.77
N VAL A 24 -0.35 -4.39 4.40
CA VAL A 24 -0.57 -4.41 5.86
C VAL A 24 -1.73 -5.32 6.28
N LEU A 25 -2.67 -5.64 5.38
CA LEU A 25 -3.87 -6.41 5.74
C LEU A 25 -3.54 -7.87 6.11
N PRO A 26 -2.72 -8.62 5.35
CA PRO A 26 -2.30 -9.96 5.75
C PRO A 26 -1.41 -9.98 6.99
N GLU A 27 -0.60 -8.94 7.21
CA GLU A 27 0.29 -8.83 8.36
C GLU A 27 -0.48 -8.51 9.66
N ARG A 28 -1.55 -7.71 9.56
CA ARG A 28 -2.46 -7.41 10.68
C ARG A 28 -3.00 -8.67 11.33
N GLU A 29 -3.29 -9.72 10.55
CA GLU A 29 -3.79 -10.99 11.10
C GLU A 29 -2.78 -11.66 12.05
N TRP A 30 -1.48 -11.43 11.85
CA TRP A 30 -0.41 -11.97 12.69
C TRP A 30 -0.10 -11.12 13.91
N LEU A 31 -0.45 -9.84 13.90
CA LEU A 31 -0.18 -8.91 15.00
C LEU A 31 -0.78 -9.40 16.32
N MET A 32 -1.98 -9.98 16.29
CA MET A 32 -2.65 -10.54 17.46
C MET A 32 -2.14 -11.93 17.86
N ARG A 33 -1.46 -12.64 16.94
CA ARG A 33 -0.98 -14.03 17.10
C ARG A 33 0.53 -14.14 17.28
N ALA A 34 1.25 -13.01 17.36
CA ALA A 34 2.71 -13.02 17.42
C ALA A 34 3.20 -13.84 18.64
N PRO A 35 4.17 -14.76 18.46
CA PRO A 35 4.55 -15.74 19.49
C PRO A 35 5.30 -15.14 20.68
N THR A 36 5.87 -13.93 20.52
CA THR A 36 6.58 -13.22 21.58
C THR A 36 6.33 -11.72 21.46
N LEU A 37 6.46 -11.00 22.58
CA LEU A 37 6.35 -9.53 22.59
C LEU A 37 7.38 -8.87 21.67
N ARG A 38 8.61 -9.41 21.61
CA ARG A 38 9.64 -8.91 20.70
C ARG A 38 9.22 -9.00 19.23
N ARG A 39 8.61 -10.13 18.82
CA ARG A 39 8.09 -10.28 17.46
C ARG A 39 6.88 -9.40 17.20
N LYS A 40 6.00 -9.23 18.20
CA LYS A 40 4.86 -8.31 18.11
C LYS A 40 5.29 -6.86 17.89
N LEU A 41 6.28 -6.39 18.65
CA LEU A 41 6.84 -5.05 18.50
C LEU A 41 7.46 -4.85 17.11
N ALA A 42 8.27 -5.80 16.65
CA ALA A 42 8.88 -5.73 15.33
C ALA A 42 7.83 -5.70 14.20
N LEU A 43 6.81 -6.56 14.27
CA LEU A 43 5.73 -6.59 13.28
C LEU A 43 4.90 -5.31 13.30
N THR A 44 4.62 -4.76 14.49
CA THR A 44 3.88 -3.49 14.63
C THR A 44 4.65 -2.34 14.01
N ALA A 45 5.97 -2.24 14.28
CA ALA A 45 6.83 -1.22 13.68
C ALA A 45 6.88 -1.33 12.16
N LYS A 46 7.03 -2.55 11.61
CA LYS A 46 6.99 -2.77 10.17
C LYS A 46 5.66 -2.30 9.56
N VAL A 47 4.52 -2.73 10.11
CA VAL A 47 3.20 -2.33 9.62
C VAL A 47 3.02 -0.81 9.66
N GLN A 48 3.52 -0.15 10.71
CA GLN A 48 3.51 1.31 10.79
C GLN A 48 4.32 1.96 9.66
N ASP A 49 5.52 1.43 9.37
CA ASP A 49 6.37 1.93 8.29
C ASP A 49 5.70 1.78 6.92
N GLU A 50 5.05 0.64 6.62
CA GLU A 50 4.37 0.44 5.33
C GLU A 50 3.19 1.42 5.14
N VAL A 51 2.44 1.72 6.20
CA VAL A 51 1.41 2.78 6.14
C VAL A 51 2.05 4.13 5.86
N GLY A 52 3.20 4.42 6.47
CA GLY A 52 3.99 5.63 6.18
C GLY A 52 4.46 5.69 4.72
N HIS A 53 4.98 4.59 4.18
CA HIS A 53 5.39 4.47 2.78
C HIS A 53 4.22 4.72 1.83
N ALA A 54 3.05 4.10 2.09
CA ALA A 54 1.84 4.34 1.32
C ALA A 54 1.45 5.82 1.30
N GLN A 55 1.49 6.49 2.46
CA GLN A 55 1.18 7.92 2.55
C GLN A 55 2.13 8.79 1.72
N LEU A 56 3.44 8.49 1.75
CA LEU A 56 4.43 9.22 0.96
C LEU A 56 4.20 9.01 -0.54
N LEU A 57 3.94 7.79 -0.97
CA LEU A 57 3.69 7.46 -2.38
C LEU A 57 2.39 8.10 -2.89
N TYR A 58 1.31 8.09 -2.10
CA TYR A 58 0.09 8.80 -2.48
C TYR A 58 0.35 10.30 -2.66
N ARG A 59 1.13 10.95 -1.79
CA ARG A 59 1.49 12.37 -1.96
C ARG A 59 2.26 12.64 -3.26
N VAL A 60 3.19 11.74 -3.62
CA VAL A 60 3.89 11.84 -4.91
C VAL A 60 2.90 11.72 -6.08
N ALA A 61 1.92 10.82 -6.00
CA ALA A 61 0.88 10.71 -7.03
C ALA A 61 -0.09 11.91 -7.06
N GLU A 62 -0.33 12.57 -5.93
CA GLU A 62 -1.07 13.83 -5.85
C GLU A 62 -0.35 14.95 -6.62
N ASP A 63 0.97 15.07 -6.46
CA ASP A 63 1.80 16.03 -7.21
C ASP A 63 1.77 15.76 -8.73
N LEU A 64 1.44 14.53 -9.14
CA LEU A 64 1.26 14.15 -10.54
C LEU A 64 -0.14 14.40 -11.09
N GLY A 65 -1.11 14.76 -10.23
CA GLY A 65 -2.42 15.29 -10.63
C GLY A 65 -3.64 14.43 -10.27
N LYS A 66 -3.50 13.39 -9.43
CA LYS A 66 -4.66 12.60 -8.95
C LYS A 66 -4.76 12.65 -7.43
N PRO A 67 -5.86 13.18 -6.86
CA PRO A 67 -6.05 13.23 -5.41
C PRO A 67 -6.03 11.84 -4.76
N ARG A 68 -5.52 11.73 -3.54
CA ARG A 68 -5.47 10.46 -2.79
C ARG A 68 -6.84 9.82 -2.66
N GLU A 69 -7.88 10.60 -2.37
CA GLU A 69 -9.24 10.08 -2.19
C GLU A 69 -9.76 9.42 -3.48
N ALA A 70 -9.39 9.92 -4.65
CA ALA A 70 -9.72 9.31 -5.93
C ALA A 70 -8.96 7.99 -6.14
N MET A 71 -7.68 7.93 -5.76
CA MET A 71 -6.89 6.69 -5.81
C MET A 71 -7.45 5.61 -4.89
N ILE A 72 -7.83 5.98 -3.66
CA ILE A 72 -8.47 5.05 -2.72
C ILE A 72 -9.82 4.56 -3.25
N SER A 73 -10.64 5.45 -3.82
CA SER A 73 -11.91 5.06 -4.46
C SER A 73 -11.68 4.08 -5.61
N ASP A 74 -10.65 4.30 -6.44
CA ASP A 74 -10.29 3.42 -7.54
C ASP A 74 -9.80 2.05 -7.05
N LEU A 75 -9.00 2.00 -5.99
CA LEU A 75 -8.55 0.77 -5.35
C LEU A 75 -9.73 -0.04 -4.82
N LEU A 76 -10.62 0.60 -4.05
CA LEU A 76 -11.80 -0.06 -3.46
C LEU A 76 -12.79 -0.54 -4.53
N ALA A 77 -12.89 0.16 -5.66
CA ALA A 77 -13.69 -0.25 -6.80
C ALA A 77 -13.00 -1.27 -7.72
N GLY A 78 -11.75 -1.65 -7.44
CA GLY A 78 -10.97 -2.61 -8.24
C GLY A 78 -10.50 -2.08 -9.60
N ARG A 79 -10.54 -0.76 -9.82
CA ARG A 79 -10.11 -0.11 -11.07
C ARG A 79 -8.59 -0.07 -11.19
N THR A 80 -7.89 0.04 -10.07
CA THR A 80 -6.42 0.02 -10.01
C THR A 80 -5.92 -1.25 -9.32
N LYS A 81 -4.62 -1.51 -9.48
CA LYS A 81 -3.99 -2.76 -9.06
C LYS A 81 -3.03 -2.51 -7.90
N PHE A 82 -2.64 -3.60 -7.27
CA PHE A 82 -1.56 -3.72 -6.31
C PHE A 82 -0.86 -5.08 -6.53
N HIS A 83 0.28 -5.30 -5.88
CA HIS A 83 1.05 -6.52 -6.08
C HIS A 83 0.26 -7.80 -5.77
N ASN A 84 0.34 -8.77 -6.68
CA ASN A 84 -0.41 -10.02 -6.61
C ASN A 84 -0.16 -10.81 -5.30
N VAL A 85 1.04 -10.69 -4.72
CA VAL A 85 1.44 -11.39 -3.48
C VAL A 85 0.48 -11.12 -2.31
N PHE A 86 -0.16 -9.95 -2.27
CA PHE A 86 -1.06 -9.58 -1.17
C PHE A 86 -2.47 -10.18 -1.30
N HIS A 87 -2.76 -10.96 -2.34
CA HIS A 87 -3.99 -11.75 -2.45
C HIS A 87 -3.89 -13.10 -1.74
N TYR A 88 -2.69 -13.52 -1.32
CA TYR A 88 -2.47 -14.82 -0.71
C TYR A 88 -2.67 -14.76 0.80
N PRO A 89 -3.36 -15.75 1.41
CA PRO A 89 -3.54 -15.80 2.84
C PRO A 89 -2.23 -16.15 3.56
N THR A 90 -1.97 -15.52 4.71
CA THR A 90 -0.82 -15.81 5.57
C THR A 90 -1.21 -16.89 6.60
N ARG A 91 -1.14 -18.15 6.17
CA ARG A 91 -1.47 -19.31 7.02
C ARG A 91 -0.37 -19.60 8.04
N SER A 92 -0.78 -20.07 9.23
CA SER A 92 0.09 -20.58 10.30
C SER A 92 0.46 -22.04 10.08
#